data_AF-A0A4D9DD79-F1
#
_entry.id   AF-A0A4D9DD79-F1
#
_cell.length_a   1.000
_cell.length_b   1.000
_cell.length_c   1.000
_cell.angle_alpha   90.00
_cell.angle_beta   90.00
_cell.angle_gamma   90.00
#
_symmetry.space_group_name_H-M   'P 1'
#
loop_
_entity.id
_entity.type
_entity.pdbx_description
1 polymer ?
#
loop_
_entity_poly.entity_id
_entity_poly.type
_entity_poly.pdbx_seq_one_letter_code
_entity_poly.pdbx_strand_id
1 'polypeptide(L)'
;MSFLRITCPDSHKVFEVKPFGEGGGQETANRIGAHINAKVPLLAKIPMEIELREGGDTGSPIVLSNPESEAAQAFAEMVEAIQHRKRSIAGLPLGLNPQG
;
A
#
# COMPACT_ATOMS: atom_id res chain seq x y z
N MET A 1 4.07 -3.53 7.70
CA MET A 1 5.26 -2.98 8.38
C MET A 1 6.30 -2.72 7.32
N SER A 2 6.96 -1.59 7.45
CA SER A 2 7.96 -1.08 6.53
C SER A 2 9.32 -1.77 6.75
N PHE A 3 10.13 -1.86 5.71
CA PHE A 3 11.46 -2.48 5.73
C PHE A 3 12.50 -1.47 5.23
N LEU A 4 13.77 -1.70 5.55
CA LEU A 4 14.88 -0.90 5.05
C LEU A 4 15.67 -1.71 4.03
N ARG A 5 15.93 -1.15 2.85
CA ARG A 5 16.89 -1.73 1.91
C ARG A 5 18.28 -1.17 2.18
N ILE A 6 19.24 -2.06 2.35
CA ILE A 6 20.65 -1.70 2.59
C ILE A 6 21.51 -2.37 1.52
N THR A 7 22.38 -1.58 0.89
CA THR A 7 23.38 -2.09 -0.03
C THR A 7 24.64 -2.45 0.75
N CYS A 8 25.05 -3.72 0.68
CA CYS A 8 26.30 -4.16 1.30
C CYS A 8 27.51 -3.50 0.62
N PRO A 9 28.42 -2.86 1.36
CA PRO A 9 29.57 -2.17 0.77
C PRO A 9 30.49 -3.09 -0.05
N ASP A 10 30.70 -4.32 0.40
CA ASP A 10 31.67 -5.23 -0.22
C ASP A 10 31.11 -5.98 -1.44
N SER A 11 29.83 -6.36 -1.37
CA SER A 11 29.20 -7.22 -2.38
C SER A 11 28.26 -6.47 -3.33
N HIS A 12 27.95 -5.21 -3.02
CA HIS A 12 26.89 -4.41 -3.66
C HIS A 12 25.50 -5.08 -3.69
N LYS A 13 25.31 -6.17 -2.93
CA LYS A 13 24.02 -6.84 -2.80
C LYS A 13 23.09 -6.00 -1.95
N VAL A 14 21.84 -5.91 -2.41
CA VAL A 14 20.77 -5.23 -1.67
C VAL A 14 20.09 -6.25 -0.76
N PHE A 15 19.96 -5.90 0.53
CA PHE A 15 19.29 -6.70 1.54
C PHE A 15 18.08 -5.96 2.09
N GLU A 16 16.99 -6.69 2.30
CA GLU A 16 15.85 -6.20 3.07
C GLU A 16 16.09 -6.48 4.56
N VAL A 17 16.11 -5.42 5.37
CA VAL A 17 16.25 -5.49 6.83
C VAL A 17 14.96 -5.04 7.48
N LYS A 18 14.53 -5.79 8.49
CA LYS A 18 13.29 -5.58 9.23
C LYS A 18 13.63 -5.18 10.67
N PRO A 19 14.16 -3.97 10.90
CA PRO A 19 14.71 -3.58 12.21
C PRO A 19 13.65 -3.57 13.33
N PHE A 20 12.38 -3.43 12.97
CA PHE A 20 11.24 -3.42 13.89
C PHE A 20 10.35 -4.67 13.75
N GLY A 21 10.85 -5.74 13.13
CA GLY A 21 10.10 -6.96 12.85
C GLY A 21 9.11 -6.83 11.69
N GLU A 22 8.29 -7.86 11.49
CA GLU A 22 7.30 -7.92 10.41
C GLU A 22 6.00 -8.62 10.81
N GLY A 23 5.03 -8.65 9.90
CA GLY A 23 3.78 -9.42 10.08
C GLY A 23 2.69 -8.71 10.88
N GLY A 24 3.03 -7.80 11.80
CA GLY A 24 2.05 -7.13 12.68
C GLY A 24 0.85 -6.51 11.97
N GLY A 25 1.06 -5.84 10.83
CA GLY A 25 -0.04 -5.26 10.05
C GLY A 25 -0.99 -6.30 9.44
N GLN A 26 -0.48 -7.44 8.97
CA GLN A 26 -1.32 -8.51 8.44
C GLN A 26 -2.10 -9.20 9.57
N GLU A 27 -1.43 -9.43 10.71
CA GLU A 27 -2.07 -9.99 11.89
C GLU A 27 -3.20 -9.10 12.41
N THR A 28 -2.97 -7.79 12.51
CA THR A 28 -4.01 -6.83 12.87
C THR A 28 -5.18 -6.84 11.89
N ALA A 29 -4.91 -6.84 10.58
CA ALA A 29 -5.96 -6.91 9.56
C ALA A 29 -6.81 -8.19 9.69
N ASN A 30 -6.16 -9.35 9.88
CA ASN A 30 -6.84 -10.62 10.12
C ASN A 30 -7.71 -10.59 11.37
N ARG A 31 -7.19 -10.06 12.48
CA ARG A 31 -7.94 -9.93 13.74
C ARG A 31 -9.16 -9.05 13.58
N ILE A 32 -9.02 -7.85 13.01
CA ILE A 32 -10.17 -6.95 12.79
C ILE A 32 -11.21 -7.66 11.92
N GLY A 33 -10.78 -8.31 10.83
CA GLY A 33 -11.69 -9.03 9.93
C GLY A 33 -12.47 -10.15 10.62
N ALA A 34 -11.84 -10.90 11.52
CA ALA A 34 -12.51 -11.91 12.32
C ALA A 34 -13.57 -11.31 13.27
N HIS A 35 -13.30 -10.14 13.87
CA HIS A 35 -14.23 -9.49 14.80
C HIS A 35 -15.49 -8.93 14.11
N ILE A 36 -15.35 -8.46 12.87
CA ILE A 36 -16.46 -7.87 12.11
C ILE A 36 -17.07 -8.83 11.09
N ASN A 37 -16.62 -10.09 11.08
CA ASN A 37 -17.00 -11.11 10.11
C ASN A 37 -16.91 -10.63 8.64
N ALA A 38 -15.83 -9.91 8.31
CA ALA A 38 -15.58 -9.40 6.96
C ALA A 38 -14.09 -9.43 6.61
N LYS A 39 -13.75 -9.53 5.32
CA LYS A 39 -12.36 -9.46 4.88
C LYS A 39 -11.83 -8.03 5.03
N VAL A 40 -10.78 -7.86 5.83
CA VAL A 40 -10.03 -6.60 5.93
C VAL A 40 -8.67 -6.79 5.25
N PRO A 41 -8.42 -6.19 4.08
CA PRO A 41 -7.15 -6.35 3.37
C PRO A 41 -6.06 -5.44 3.96
N LEU A 42 -4.83 -5.94 3.99
CA LEU A 42 -3.65 -5.08 4.09
C LEU A 42 -3.40 -4.46 2.71
N LEU A 43 -3.49 -3.13 2.61
CA LEU A 43 -3.44 -2.44 1.31
C LEU A 43 -2.02 -2.28 0.75
N ALA A 44 -1.04 -2.05 1.62
CA ALA A 44 0.34 -1.83 1.20
C ALA A 44 1.34 -2.07 2.33
N LYS A 45 2.60 -2.24 1.95
CA LYS A 45 3.77 -2.18 2.82
C LYS A 45 4.75 -1.16 2.23
N ILE A 46 4.78 0.05 2.81
CA ILE A 46 5.62 1.12 2.29
C ILE A 46 7.06 0.93 2.82
N PRO A 47 8.11 0.88 1.98
CA PRO A 47 9.49 0.82 2.43
C PRO A 47 9.90 2.09 3.19
N MET A 48 10.92 1.97 4.05
CA MET A 48 11.51 3.13 4.75
C MET A 48 12.57 3.76 3.86
N GLU A 49 12.28 4.98 3.39
CA GLU A 49 13.21 5.80 2.62
C GLU A 49 13.37 7.17 3.31
N ILE A 50 14.58 7.71 3.29
CA ILE A 50 14.87 9.03 3.90
C ILE A 50 14.10 10.13 3.16
N GLU A 51 14.11 10.09 1.82
CA GLU A 51 13.40 11.04 0.96
C GLU A 51 11.90 11.05 1.21
N LEU A 52 11.31 9.91 1.59
CA LEU A 52 9.89 9.82 1.94
C LEU A 52 9.58 10.67 3.18
N ARG A 53 10.43 10.56 4.22
CA ARG A 53 10.30 11.36 5.44
C ARG A 53 10.51 12.84 5.13
N GLU A 54 11.59 13.18 4.43
CA GLU A 54 11.95 14.57 4.11
C GLU A 54 10.90 15.25 3.25
N GLY A 55 10.38 14.54 2.24
CA GLY A 55 9.28 15.03 1.41
C GLY A 55 8.00 15.25 2.20
N GLY A 56 7.69 14.39 3.18
CA GLY A 56 6.59 14.59 4.12
C GLY A 56 6.78 15.81 5.02
N ASP A 57 7.97 15.98 5.59
CA ASP A 57 8.30 17.08 6.50
C ASP A 57 8.31 18.45 5.80
N THR A 58 8.74 18.49 4.54
CA THR A 58 8.87 19.73 3.74
C THR A 58 7.63 20.07 2.91
N GLY A 59 6.64 19.17 2.86
CA GLY A 59 5.46 19.35 2.01
C GLY A 59 5.70 19.10 0.52
N SER A 60 6.75 18.34 0.17
CA SER A 60 7.06 17.88 -1.18
C SER A 60 6.98 16.34 -1.26
N PRO A 61 5.77 15.75 -1.40
CA PRO A 61 5.56 14.30 -1.31
C PRO A 61 6.40 13.50 -2.31
N ILE A 62 6.92 12.35 -1.88
CA ILE A 62 7.79 11.50 -2.71
C ILE A 62 7.14 11.06 -4.03
N VAL A 63 5.82 10.86 -4.03
CA VAL A 63 5.06 10.49 -5.24
C VAL A 63 5.11 11.57 -6.33
N LEU A 64 5.44 12.81 -5.98
CA LEU A 64 5.62 13.92 -6.92
C LEU A 64 7.12 14.20 -7.18
N SER A 65 7.95 14.18 -6.14
CA SER A 65 9.36 14.56 -6.25
C SER A 65 10.27 13.43 -6.75
N ASN A 66 9.95 12.17 -6.46
CA ASN A 66 10.68 11.00 -6.93
C ASN A 66 9.71 9.83 -7.23
N PRO A 67 8.98 9.86 -8.37
CA PRO A 67 7.97 8.85 -8.70
C PRO A 67 8.53 7.43 -8.90
N GLU A 68 9.81 7.31 -9.22
CA GLU A 68 10.49 6.03 -9.45
C GLU A 68 10.99 5.36 -8.15
N SER A 69 10.87 6.05 -7.01
CA SER A 69 11.18 5.47 -5.71
C SER A 69 10.25 4.31 -5.39
N GLU A 70 10.74 3.32 -4.65
CA GLU A 70 9.95 2.14 -4.32
C GLU A 70 8.81 2.49 -3.36
N ALA A 71 9.03 3.46 -2.46
CA ALA A 71 7.96 4.02 -1.65
C ALA A 71 6.87 4.68 -2.50
N ALA A 72 7.25 5.46 -3.52
CA ALA A 72 6.30 6.08 -4.43
C ALA A 72 5.49 5.03 -5.23
N GLN A 73 6.16 4.02 -5.77
CA GLN A 73 5.52 2.90 -6.47
C GLN A 73 4.57 2.12 -5.55
N ALA A 74 4.96 1.83 -4.31
CA ALA A 74 4.10 1.14 -3.34
C ALA A 74 2.83 1.95 -3.00
N PHE A 75 2.89 3.29 -2.99
CA PHE A 75 1.70 4.13 -2.88
C PHE A 75 0.82 4.08 -4.13
N ALA A 76 1.41 4.03 -5.33
CA ALA A 76 0.65 3.88 -6.57
C ALA A 76 -0.12 2.55 -6.59
N GLU A 77 0.53 1.44 -6.24
CA GLU A 77 -0.11 0.12 -6.12
C GLU A 77 -1.23 0.11 -5.07
N MET A 78 -1.02 0.78 -3.93
CA MET A 78 -2.06 0.94 -2.90
C MET A 78 -3.30 1.64 -3.47
N VAL A 79 -3.10 2.69 -4.26
CA VAL A 79 -4.16 3.47 -4.87
C VAL A 79 -4.95 2.61 -5.87
N GLU A 80 -4.29 1.77 -6.66
CA GLU A 80 -4.97 0.82 -7.54
C GLU A 80 -5.88 -0.13 -6.74
N ALA A 81 -5.40 -0.67 -5.62
CA ALA A 81 -6.19 -1.56 -4.76
C ALA A 81 -7.43 -0.85 -4.16
N ILE A 82 -7.36 0.46 -3.90
CA ILE A 82 -8.48 1.26 -3.40
C ILE A 82 -9.49 1.55 -4.52
N GLN A 83 -9.01 1.93 -5.72
CA GLN A 83 -9.87 2.30 -6.85
C GLN A 83 -10.73 1.13 -7.36
N HIS A 84 -10.28 -0.11 -7.18
CA HIS A 84 -11.04 -1.31 -7.55
C HIS A 84 -12.24 -1.61 -6.63
N ARG A 85 -12.56 -0.77 -5.62
CA ARG A 85 -13.87 -0.86 -4.96
C ARG A 85 -14.96 -0.56 -5.99
N LYS A 86 -15.69 -1.61 -6.40
CA LYS A 86 -16.84 -1.51 -7.30
C LYS A 86 -17.74 -0.36 -6.84
N ARG A 87 -17.84 0.68 -7.65
CA ARG A 87 -18.83 1.72 -7.45
C ARG A 87 -20.19 1.04 -7.37
N SER A 88 -20.95 1.32 -6.31
CA SER A 88 -22.29 0.76 -6.20
C SER A 88 -23.11 1.16 -7.44
N ILE A 89 -23.72 0.17 -8.09
CA ILE A 89 -24.72 0.37 -9.15
C ILE A 89 -26.14 0.44 -8.59
N ALA A 90 -26.30 0.31 -7.26
CA ALA A 90 -27.59 0.51 -6.62
C ALA A 90 -28.05 1.96 -6.85
N GLY A 91 -29.23 2.13 -7.47
CA GLY A 91 -29.79 3.44 -7.81
C GLY A 91 -29.40 3.98 -9.20
N LEU A 92 -28.52 3.30 -9.95
CA LEU A 92 -28.25 3.64 -11.35
C LEU A 92 -29.20 2.85 -12.27
N PRO A 93 -29.81 3.47 -13.29
CA PRO A 93 -30.63 2.76 -14.27
C PRO A 93 -29.75 1.76 -15.01
N LEU A 94 -30.02 0.47 -14.83
CA LEU A 94 -29.18 -0.62 -15.36
C LEU A 94 -29.36 -0.85 -16.86
N GLY A 95 -30.25 -0.11 -17.53
CA GLY A 95 -30.55 -0.27 -18.96
C GLY A 95 -31.03 -1.66 -19.35
N LEU A 96 -31.46 -2.48 -18.38
CA LEU A 96 -31.94 -3.83 -18.61
C LEU A 96 -33.37 -3.77 -19.13
N ASN A 97 -33.59 -4.34 -20.31
CA ASN A 97 -34.92 -4.59 -20.85
C ASN A 97 -35.22 -6.09 -20.68
N PRO A 98 -35.90 -6.51 -19.60
CA PRO A 98 -36.23 -7.91 -19.39
C PRO A 98 -37.25 -8.33 -20.46
N GLN A 99 -36.78 -8.98 -21.52
CA GLN A 99 -37.65 -9.69 -22.44
C GLN A 99 -38.07 -10.99 -21.75
N GLY A 100 -39.38 -11.09 -21.48
CA GLY A 100 -40.01 -12.33 -21.05
C GLY A 100 -40.10 -13.35 -22.17
#